data_AF-A0A0E0RV63-F1
#
_entry.id   AF-A0A0E0RV63-F1
#
_cell.length_a   1.000
_cell.length_b   1.000
_cell.length_c   1.000
_cell.angle_alpha   90.00
_cell.angle_beta   90.00
_cell.angle_gamma   90.00
#
_symmetry.space_group_name_H-M   'P 1'
#
loop_
_entity.id
_entity.type
_entity.pdbx_description
1 polymer ?
#
loop_
_entity_poly.entity_id
_entity_poly.type
_entity_poly.pdbx_seq_one_letter_code
_entity_poly.pdbx_strand_id
1 'polypeptide(L)'
;MGNTDSTLSSGPSEASQYEDRFAVQGHRTLRRSQLIRRALIIRQVSRGRANPSEVWCNDKSCEQELEIFSNPLLHIADLPRSREGLPVAVYTKDFADAVITKFFDVEDTNTKEHKVRGLLSFIDSPPVRAAFLNFISDYNEREYRLSDEDFQNALLKARPVFLDIMFGVKTAARARLAHSYINPMMEVRDQWDLQQFILRFLICSEMWRQQKTPRSENWKIGSREGVGNFMTAMLFHYKLMWQQKCFDIDFIRTNHVWDRVWDLWLRKYPLGDSSEVVDGEVFQLRDHIEKTEQEVLNDVGYLGGIGQCDETYNLIQGYLGKGEPLVE
;
A
#
# COMPACT_ATOMS: atom_id res chain seq x y z
N MET A 1 -45.50 68.96 -32.66
CA MET A 1 -45.90 67.54 -32.53
C MET A 1 -45.05 66.78 -33.55
N GLY A 2 -43.92 66.18 -33.14
CA GLY A 2 -43.79 64.73 -32.88
C GLY A 2 -43.55 63.99 -34.21
N ASN A 3 -42.57 63.12 -34.44
CA ASN A 3 -41.67 62.34 -33.57
C ASN A 3 -40.37 62.02 -34.32
N THR A 4 -39.32 61.80 -33.53
CA THR A 4 -37.97 61.35 -33.89
C THR A 4 -37.91 59.85 -34.16
N ASP A 5 -37.24 59.50 -35.26
CA ASP A 5 -36.53 58.23 -35.45
C ASP A 5 -35.48 58.02 -34.35
N SER A 6 -35.27 56.76 -33.93
CA SER A 6 -33.96 56.14 -33.63
C SER A 6 -34.16 54.84 -32.83
N THR A 7 -34.35 53.72 -33.52
CA THR A 7 -34.19 52.38 -32.94
C THR A 7 -32.69 52.04 -32.88
N LEU A 8 -32.07 52.29 -31.72
CA LEU A 8 -30.72 51.77 -31.41
C LEU A 8 -30.84 50.30 -31.00
N SER A 9 -30.54 49.41 -31.96
CA SER A 9 -30.33 47.98 -31.72
C SER A 9 -29.00 47.78 -30.99
N SER A 10 -29.03 47.61 -29.67
CA SER A 10 -27.89 47.13 -28.89
C SER A 10 -27.75 45.61 -29.06
N GLY A 11 -26.92 45.19 -30.02
CA GLY A 11 -26.50 43.80 -30.15
C GLY A 11 -25.67 43.35 -28.93
N PRO A 12 -25.67 42.05 -28.58
CA PRO A 12 -24.87 41.56 -27.46
C PRO A 12 -23.38 41.82 -27.71
N SER A 13 -22.72 42.37 -26.69
CA SER A 13 -21.28 42.65 -26.68
C SER A 13 -20.49 41.41 -27.09
N GLU A 14 -19.73 41.49 -28.19
CA GLU A 14 -18.86 40.42 -28.70
C GLU A 14 -17.86 39.90 -27.65
N ALA A 15 -17.56 40.71 -26.62
CA ALA A 15 -16.70 40.31 -25.51
C ALA A 15 -17.30 39.18 -24.66
N SER A 16 -18.62 39.13 -24.46
CA SER A 16 -19.25 38.11 -23.61
C SER A 16 -19.33 36.74 -24.30
N GLN A 17 -19.40 36.70 -25.64
CA GLN A 17 -19.41 35.45 -26.41
C GLN A 17 -18.02 34.79 -26.49
N TYR A 18 -16.96 35.59 -26.41
CA TYR A 18 -15.58 35.12 -26.44
C TYR A 18 -15.18 34.46 -25.11
N GLU A 19 -15.50 35.07 -23.96
CA GLU A 19 -15.25 34.47 -22.64
C GLU A 19 -15.98 33.14 -22.44
N ASP A 20 -17.23 33.06 -22.89
CA ASP A 20 -18.07 31.87 -22.74
C ASP A 20 -17.57 30.69 -23.62
N ARG A 21 -17.05 30.98 -24.82
CA ARG A 21 -16.43 29.96 -25.69
C ARG A 21 -15.09 29.45 -25.14
N PHE A 22 -14.26 30.31 -24.56
CA PHE A 22 -13.02 29.91 -23.89
C PHE A 22 -13.30 29.07 -22.63
N ALA A 23 -14.32 29.43 -21.85
CA ALA A 23 -14.77 28.63 -20.71
C ALA A 23 -15.26 27.24 -21.17
N VAL A 24 -16.07 27.15 -22.23
CA VAL A 24 -16.58 25.88 -22.77
C VAL A 24 -15.48 25.01 -23.40
N GLN A 25 -14.53 25.59 -24.13
CA GLN A 25 -13.36 24.85 -24.64
C GLN A 25 -12.43 24.41 -23.50
N GLY A 26 -12.22 25.25 -22.50
CA GLY A 26 -11.48 24.90 -21.27
C GLY A 26 -12.15 23.73 -20.54
N HIS A 27 -13.46 23.77 -20.36
CA HIS A 27 -14.24 22.70 -19.72
C HIS A 27 -14.23 21.42 -20.54
N ARG A 28 -14.33 21.47 -21.88
CA ARG A 28 -14.20 20.29 -22.75
C ARG A 28 -12.80 19.69 -22.70
N THR A 29 -11.77 20.52 -22.66
CA THR A 29 -10.36 20.07 -22.59
C THR A 29 -10.05 19.46 -21.23
N LEU A 30 -10.54 20.07 -20.14
CA LEU A 30 -10.45 19.52 -18.79
C LEU A 30 -11.24 18.21 -18.66
N ARG A 31 -12.45 18.13 -19.19
CA ARG A 31 -13.27 16.90 -19.17
C ARG A 31 -12.63 15.79 -19.99
N ARG A 32 -12.04 16.10 -21.15
CA ARG A 32 -11.29 15.14 -21.98
C ARG A 32 -10.00 14.69 -21.28
N SER A 33 -9.28 15.60 -20.62
CA SER A 33 -8.11 15.28 -19.79
C SER A 33 -8.49 14.38 -18.61
N GLN A 34 -9.58 14.67 -17.91
CA GLN A 34 -10.11 13.84 -16.83
C GLN A 34 -10.56 12.47 -17.32
N LEU A 35 -11.21 12.37 -18.48
CA LEU A 35 -11.61 11.10 -19.09
C LEU A 35 -10.40 10.28 -19.55
N ILE A 36 -9.38 10.91 -20.14
CA ILE A 36 -8.13 10.25 -20.50
C ILE A 36 -7.38 9.78 -19.25
N ARG A 37 -7.31 10.60 -18.20
CA ARG A 37 -6.69 10.23 -16.92
C ARG A 37 -7.44 9.09 -16.25
N ARG A 38 -8.78 9.12 -16.24
CA ARG A 38 -9.61 7.99 -15.77
C ARG A 38 -9.40 6.74 -16.62
N ALA A 39 -9.34 6.84 -17.95
CA ALA A 39 -9.08 5.71 -18.82
C ALA A 39 -7.66 5.13 -18.62
N LEU A 40 -6.66 5.98 -18.37
CA LEU A 40 -5.31 5.57 -18.03
C LEU A 40 -5.25 4.87 -16.67
N ILE A 41 -5.94 5.41 -15.66
CA ILE A 41 -6.08 4.78 -14.34
C ILE A 41 -6.80 3.43 -14.47
N ILE A 42 -7.93 3.37 -15.18
CA ILE A 42 -8.66 2.12 -15.44
C ILE A 42 -7.78 1.11 -16.18
N ARG A 43 -6.97 1.57 -17.14
CA ARG A 43 -6.01 0.72 -17.87
C ARG A 43 -4.84 0.28 -17.00
N GLN A 44 -4.43 1.07 -16.01
CA GLN A 44 -3.42 0.71 -15.02
C GLN A 44 -3.97 -0.33 -14.02
N VAL A 45 -5.21 -0.16 -13.58
CA VAL A 45 -5.95 -1.10 -12.72
C VAL A 45 -6.20 -2.41 -13.45
N SER A 46 -6.65 -2.37 -14.71
CA SER A 46 -6.84 -3.57 -15.54
C SER A 46 -5.52 -4.28 -15.86
N ARG A 47 -4.40 -3.60 -15.64
CA ARG A 47 -3.06 -4.15 -15.74
C ARG A 47 -2.50 -4.58 -14.39
N GLY A 48 -3.21 -4.45 -13.27
CA GLY A 48 -2.74 -4.92 -11.96
C GLY A 48 -2.01 -3.89 -11.09
N ARG A 49 -2.00 -2.60 -11.46
CA ARG A 49 -1.53 -1.51 -10.59
C ARG A 49 -2.65 -1.01 -9.67
N ALA A 50 -2.33 -0.35 -8.55
CA ALA A 50 -3.36 0.24 -7.67
C ALA A 50 -4.17 1.31 -8.38
N ASN A 51 -5.44 1.40 -8.00
CA ASN A 51 -6.24 2.55 -8.30
C ASN A 51 -5.88 3.69 -7.34
N PRO A 52 -5.32 4.82 -7.79
CA PRO A 52 -5.01 5.95 -6.92
C PRO A 52 -6.25 6.58 -6.25
N SER A 53 -7.47 6.27 -6.70
CA SER A 53 -8.69 6.73 -6.01
C SER A 53 -9.10 5.88 -4.81
N GLU A 54 -8.43 4.75 -4.60
CA GLU A 54 -8.63 3.90 -3.44
C GLU A 54 -7.50 4.16 -2.46
N VAL A 55 -7.88 4.53 -1.25
CA VAL A 55 -6.94 4.87 -0.19
C VAL A 55 -7.28 4.08 1.06
N TRP A 56 -6.26 3.67 1.79
CA TRP A 56 -6.37 2.95 3.04
C TRP A 56 -7.05 3.78 4.13
N CYS A 57 -6.76 5.08 4.20
CA CYS A 57 -7.33 6.01 5.17
C CYS A 57 -8.80 6.37 4.90
N ASN A 58 -9.43 5.84 3.84
CA ASN A 58 -10.80 6.12 3.39
C ASN A 58 -11.09 7.58 2.98
N ASP A 59 -10.08 8.45 2.94
CA ASP A 59 -10.19 9.80 2.39
C ASP A 59 -9.84 9.83 0.90
N LYS A 60 -10.86 9.87 0.04
CA LYS A 60 -10.68 9.89 -1.43
C LYS A 60 -9.89 11.10 -1.96
N SER A 61 -9.64 12.11 -1.12
CA SER A 61 -8.81 13.27 -1.44
C SER A 61 -7.39 13.18 -0.86
N CYS A 62 -7.05 12.10 -0.16
CA CYS A 62 -5.72 11.87 0.38
C CYS A 62 -4.70 11.67 -0.76
N GLU A 63 -3.82 12.65 -0.93
CA GLU A 63 -2.71 12.58 -1.89
C GLU A 63 -1.47 11.90 -1.27
N GLN A 64 -1.39 11.80 0.06
CA GLN A 64 -0.20 11.25 0.74
C GLN A 64 0.05 9.78 0.39
N GLU A 65 -1.00 8.97 0.27
CA GLU A 65 -0.85 7.56 -0.10
C GLU A 65 -0.39 7.37 -1.56
N LEU A 66 -0.60 8.37 -2.43
CA LEU A 66 -0.14 8.34 -3.82
C LEU A 66 1.39 8.34 -3.91
N GLU A 67 2.07 8.85 -2.89
CA GLU A 67 3.54 8.85 -2.81
C GLU A 67 4.11 7.42 -2.77
N ILE A 68 3.36 6.42 -2.27
CA ILE A 68 3.76 5.01 -2.31
C ILE A 68 3.93 4.50 -3.75
N PHE A 69 3.14 5.07 -4.68
CA PHE A 69 3.14 4.67 -6.10
C PHE A 69 3.99 5.60 -6.97
N SER A 70 4.44 6.70 -6.38
CA SER A 70 5.21 7.72 -7.08
C SER A 70 6.58 7.20 -7.47
N ASN A 71 7.17 7.84 -8.47
CA ASN A 71 8.43 7.42 -9.05
C ASN A 71 9.58 7.62 -8.04
N PRO A 72 10.21 6.54 -7.53
CA PRO A 72 11.35 6.70 -6.63
C PRO A 72 12.60 7.11 -7.42
N LEU A 73 13.54 7.82 -6.82
CA LEU A 73 14.80 8.16 -7.52
C LEU A 73 15.60 6.91 -7.93
N LEU A 74 15.52 5.86 -7.11
CA LEU A 74 16.22 4.60 -7.28
C LEU A 74 15.25 3.42 -7.13
N HIS A 75 15.55 2.31 -7.80
CA HIS A 75 14.82 1.05 -7.67
C HIS A 75 15.80 -0.11 -7.55
N ILE A 76 15.38 -1.20 -6.91
CA ILE A 76 16.16 -2.43 -6.81
C ILE A 76 15.60 -3.51 -7.72
N ALA A 77 16.48 -4.17 -8.46
CA ALA A 77 16.16 -5.32 -9.28
C ALA A 77 16.99 -6.52 -8.82
N ASP A 78 16.49 -7.74 -9.06
CA ASP A 78 17.25 -8.95 -8.75
C ASP A 78 18.40 -9.11 -9.76
N LEU A 79 19.61 -9.35 -9.25
CA LEU A 79 20.70 -9.81 -10.10
C LEU A 79 20.43 -11.26 -10.57
N PRO A 80 21.01 -11.69 -11.70
CA PRO A 80 20.85 -13.07 -12.14
C PRO A 80 21.38 -14.11 -11.14
N ARG A 81 22.42 -13.76 -10.38
CA ARG A 81 23.10 -14.63 -9.41
C ARG A 81 23.53 -13.85 -8.17
N SER A 82 23.54 -14.53 -7.03
CA SER A 82 24.06 -14.03 -5.76
C SER A 82 25.59 -14.05 -5.73
N ARG A 83 26.18 -13.54 -4.64
CA ARG A 83 27.62 -13.63 -4.34
C ARG A 83 28.16 -15.06 -4.38
N GLU A 84 27.35 -16.04 -4.02
CA GLU A 84 27.70 -17.46 -4.02
C GLU A 84 27.51 -18.13 -5.39
N GLY A 85 27.08 -17.37 -6.40
CA GLY A 85 26.83 -17.86 -7.75
C GLY A 85 25.51 -18.60 -7.93
N LEU A 86 24.65 -18.63 -6.90
CA LEU A 86 23.33 -19.24 -6.96
C LEU A 86 22.31 -18.29 -7.63
N PRO A 87 21.33 -18.80 -8.40
CA PRO A 87 20.29 -17.94 -8.98
C PRO A 87 19.49 -17.23 -7.88
N VAL A 88 19.34 -15.90 -7.98
CA VAL A 88 18.62 -15.11 -6.96
C VAL A 88 17.16 -15.55 -6.80
N ALA A 89 16.54 -15.98 -7.90
CA ALA A 89 15.17 -16.48 -7.93
C ALA A 89 14.93 -17.67 -6.98
N VAL A 90 15.97 -18.44 -6.64
CA VAL A 90 15.88 -19.55 -5.67
C VAL A 90 15.61 -19.02 -4.27
N TYR A 91 16.32 -17.96 -3.84
CA TYR A 91 16.13 -17.37 -2.51
C TYR A 91 14.69 -16.87 -2.31
N THR A 92 14.15 -16.16 -3.30
CA THR A 92 12.77 -15.65 -3.24
C THR A 92 11.74 -16.77 -3.29
N LYS A 93 12.00 -17.82 -4.08
CA LYS A 93 11.10 -18.97 -4.20
C LYS A 93 11.06 -19.79 -2.91
N ASP A 94 12.22 -20.12 -2.35
CA ASP A 94 12.32 -20.88 -1.10
C ASP A 94 11.65 -20.13 0.05
N PHE A 95 11.83 -18.80 0.11
CA PHE A 95 11.11 -17.97 1.07
C PHE A 95 9.60 -18.04 0.87
N ALA A 96 9.11 -17.89 -0.37
CA ALA A 96 7.68 -17.97 -0.65
C ALA A 96 7.10 -19.36 -0.32
N ASP A 97 7.79 -20.44 -0.68
CA ASP A 97 7.40 -21.82 -0.36
C ASP A 97 7.34 -22.05 1.17
N ALA A 98 8.31 -21.51 1.92
CA ALA A 98 8.33 -21.59 3.37
C ALA A 98 7.17 -20.81 4.02
N VAL A 99 6.86 -19.61 3.51
CA VAL A 99 5.71 -18.82 3.96
C VAL A 99 4.42 -19.57 3.65
N ILE A 100 4.23 -20.08 2.43
CA ILE A 100 3.01 -20.79 2.09
C ILE A 100 2.81 -22.02 2.98
N THR A 101 3.86 -22.82 3.17
CA THR A 101 3.82 -24.02 4.03
C THR A 101 3.54 -23.69 5.50
N LYS A 102 3.98 -22.51 5.98
CA LYS A 102 3.81 -22.12 7.39
C LYS A 102 2.47 -21.45 7.67
N PHE A 103 1.96 -20.65 6.74
CA PHE A 103 0.77 -19.83 6.94
C PHE A 103 -0.51 -20.44 6.35
N PHE A 104 -0.39 -21.41 5.44
CA PHE A 104 -1.54 -21.96 4.73
C PHE A 104 -1.50 -23.50 4.76
N ASP A 105 -2.65 -24.10 5.02
CA ASP A 105 -2.81 -25.55 4.98
C ASP A 105 -3.27 -25.95 3.57
N VAL A 106 -2.31 -26.07 2.65
CA VAL A 106 -2.58 -26.34 1.23
C VAL A 106 -1.95 -27.67 0.85
N GLU A 107 -2.79 -28.69 0.68
CA GLU A 107 -2.37 -30.02 0.24
C GLU A 107 -2.28 -30.13 -1.29
N ASP A 108 -3.11 -29.38 -2.03
CA ASP A 108 -3.11 -29.38 -3.49
C ASP A 108 -1.91 -28.62 -4.07
N THR A 109 -1.16 -29.30 -4.96
CA THR A 109 0.07 -28.75 -5.54
C THR A 109 -0.21 -27.55 -6.44
N ASN A 110 -1.29 -27.57 -7.23
CA ASN A 110 -1.61 -26.48 -8.15
C ASN A 110 -2.02 -25.21 -7.38
N THR A 111 -2.82 -25.38 -6.33
CA THR A 111 -3.24 -24.30 -5.42
C THR A 111 -2.04 -23.72 -4.68
N LYS A 112 -1.10 -24.58 -4.24
CA LYS A 112 0.15 -24.14 -3.62
C LYS A 112 0.97 -23.29 -4.58
N GLU A 113 1.19 -23.77 -5.81
CA GLU A 113 1.94 -23.03 -6.83
C GLU A 113 1.30 -21.68 -7.18
N HIS A 114 -0.03 -21.63 -7.28
CA HIS A 114 -0.76 -20.38 -7.51
C HIS A 114 -0.55 -19.39 -6.36
N LYS A 115 -0.63 -19.84 -5.11
CA LYS A 115 -0.38 -19.00 -3.93
C LYS A 115 1.07 -18.54 -3.84
N VAL A 116 2.04 -19.41 -4.14
CA VAL A 116 3.46 -19.06 -4.22
C VAL A 116 3.67 -17.96 -5.26
N ARG A 117 3.09 -18.09 -6.46
CA ARG A 117 3.16 -17.05 -7.50
C ARG A 117 2.52 -15.73 -7.03
N GLY A 118 1.38 -15.81 -6.36
CA GLY A 118 0.71 -14.67 -5.75
C GLY A 118 1.61 -13.93 -4.77
N LEU A 119 2.24 -14.67 -3.84
CA LEU A 119 3.14 -14.12 -2.85
C LEU A 119 4.40 -13.52 -3.47
N LEU A 120 5.02 -14.22 -4.43
CA LEU A 120 6.16 -13.70 -5.20
C LEU A 120 5.81 -12.39 -5.91
N SER A 121 4.60 -12.28 -6.47
CA SER A 121 4.16 -11.03 -7.10
C SER A 121 4.06 -9.88 -6.11
N PHE A 122 3.69 -10.13 -4.86
CA PHE A 122 3.66 -9.10 -3.82
C PHE A 122 5.07 -8.68 -3.41
N ILE A 123 5.92 -9.65 -3.09
CA ILE A 123 7.33 -9.44 -2.70
C ILE A 123 8.03 -8.61 -3.78
N ASP A 124 7.94 -9.04 -5.04
CA ASP A 124 8.62 -8.38 -6.17
C ASP A 124 7.92 -7.12 -6.68
N SER A 125 6.85 -6.68 -6.02
CA SER A 125 6.12 -5.51 -6.47
C SER A 125 6.95 -4.22 -6.34
N PRO A 126 6.83 -3.29 -7.30
CA PRO A 126 7.64 -2.08 -7.29
C PRO A 126 7.54 -1.24 -6.00
N PRO A 127 6.36 -1.06 -5.36
CA PRO A 127 6.25 -0.34 -4.09
C PRO A 127 6.98 -1.03 -2.93
N VAL A 128 6.91 -2.36 -2.83
CA VAL A 128 7.60 -3.12 -1.78
C VAL A 128 9.11 -3.03 -1.95
N ARG A 129 9.59 -3.14 -3.20
CA ARG A 129 11.01 -2.98 -3.53
C ARG A 129 11.52 -1.56 -3.26
N ALA A 130 10.73 -0.54 -3.56
CA ALA A 130 11.05 0.84 -3.20
C ALA A 130 11.08 1.05 -1.67
N ALA A 131 10.14 0.48 -0.93
CA ALA A 131 10.14 0.53 0.53
C ALA A 131 11.37 -0.15 1.14
N PHE A 132 11.79 -1.32 0.62
CA PHE A 132 13.02 -1.97 1.08
C PHE A 132 14.25 -1.12 0.78
N LEU A 133 14.32 -0.51 -0.40
CA LEU A 133 15.44 0.37 -0.75
C LEU A 133 15.55 1.55 0.21
N ASN A 134 14.43 2.20 0.53
CA ASN A 134 14.41 3.27 1.54
C ASN A 134 14.97 2.77 2.87
N PHE A 135 14.49 1.63 3.35
CA PHE A 135 14.98 1.02 4.59
C PHE A 135 16.49 0.75 4.54
N ILE A 136 17.00 0.11 3.50
CA ILE A 136 18.41 -0.29 3.46
C ILE A 136 19.34 0.90 3.25
N SER A 137 18.89 1.94 2.54
CA SER A 137 19.59 3.22 2.45
C SER A 137 19.70 3.89 3.82
N ASP A 138 18.58 4.03 4.54
CA ASP A 138 18.56 4.58 5.91
C ASP A 138 19.44 3.75 6.86
N TYR A 139 19.34 2.42 6.77
CA TYR A 139 20.10 1.49 7.60
C TYR A 139 21.62 1.61 7.38
N ASN A 140 22.05 1.73 6.12
CA ASN A 140 23.45 1.89 5.76
C ASN A 140 23.98 3.29 6.08
N GLU A 141 23.16 4.35 5.90
CA GLU A 141 23.51 5.74 6.23
C GLU A 141 23.78 5.92 7.72
N ARG A 142 23.03 5.22 8.57
CA ARG A 142 23.28 5.15 10.03
C ARG A 142 24.38 4.17 10.43
N GLU A 143 25.04 3.55 9.46
CA GLU A 143 26.11 2.58 9.66
C GLU A 143 25.73 1.40 10.57
N TYR A 144 24.46 0.99 10.61
CA TYR A 144 24.04 -0.13 11.44
C TYR A 144 24.73 -1.43 10.98
N ARG A 145 25.26 -2.18 11.95
CA ARG A 145 25.91 -3.49 11.73
C ARG A 145 25.39 -4.54 12.71
N LEU A 146 24.07 -4.63 12.83
CA LEU A 146 23.44 -5.59 13.72
C LEU A 146 23.66 -7.03 13.25
N SER A 147 23.84 -7.91 14.24
CA SER A 147 23.74 -9.35 14.03
C SER A 147 22.32 -9.72 13.56
N ASP A 148 22.17 -10.92 13.00
CA ASP A 148 20.85 -11.39 12.58
C ASP A 148 19.88 -11.56 13.76
N GLU A 149 20.39 -11.97 14.92
CA GLU A 149 19.61 -12.09 16.16
C GLU A 149 19.14 -10.72 16.66
N ASP A 150 20.02 -9.72 16.69
CA ASP A 150 19.67 -8.36 17.12
C ASP A 150 18.65 -7.73 16.17
N PHE A 151 18.80 -7.97 14.87
CA PHE A 151 17.86 -7.47 13.88
C PHE A 151 16.49 -8.16 14.02
N GLN A 152 16.44 -9.47 14.26
CA GLN A 152 15.19 -10.18 14.60
C GLN A 152 14.52 -9.59 15.83
N ASN A 153 15.29 -9.31 16.89
CA ASN A 153 14.77 -8.67 18.10
C ASN A 153 14.20 -7.27 17.82
N ALA A 154 14.83 -6.48 16.96
CA ALA A 154 14.31 -5.19 16.53
C ALA A 154 12.97 -5.33 15.76
N LEU A 155 12.87 -6.32 14.87
CA LEU A 155 11.61 -6.61 14.15
C LEU A 155 10.49 -7.02 15.11
N LEU A 156 10.78 -7.86 16.11
CA LEU A 156 9.80 -8.29 17.12
C LEU A 156 9.28 -7.12 17.95
N LYS A 157 10.13 -6.12 18.24
CA LYS A 157 9.72 -4.88 18.94
C LYS A 157 8.87 -3.96 18.08
N ALA A 158 9.18 -3.86 16.78
CA ALA A 158 8.44 -3.01 15.86
C ALA A 158 7.05 -3.58 15.51
N ARG A 159 6.90 -4.91 15.47
CA ARG A 159 5.67 -5.60 15.07
C ARG A 159 4.41 -5.14 15.83
N PRO A 160 4.34 -5.09 17.17
CA PRO A 160 3.13 -4.65 17.87
C PRO A 160 2.73 -3.21 17.54
N VAL A 161 3.70 -2.31 17.34
CA VAL A 161 3.44 -0.91 16.95
C VAL A 161 2.89 -0.84 15.53
N PHE A 162 3.47 -1.60 14.59
CA PHE A 162 2.92 -1.74 13.24
C PHE A 162 1.47 -2.24 13.26
N LEU A 163 1.18 -3.27 14.06
CA LEU A 163 -0.16 -3.84 14.15
C LEU A 163 -1.17 -2.85 14.73
N ASP A 164 -0.79 -2.06 15.73
CA ASP A 164 -1.65 -1.00 16.26
C ASP A 164 -1.95 0.08 15.20
N ILE A 165 -0.93 0.52 14.45
CA ILE A 165 -1.09 1.55 13.42
C ILE A 165 -1.96 1.06 12.26
N MET A 166 -1.75 -0.16 11.77
CA MET A 166 -2.39 -0.65 10.55
C MET A 166 -3.73 -1.36 10.78
N PHE A 167 -3.92 -1.98 11.94
CA PHE A 167 -5.10 -2.80 12.27
C PHE A 167 -5.88 -2.30 13.48
N GLY A 168 -5.40 -1.28 14.20
CA GLY A 168 -6.17 -0.60 15.23
C GLY A 168 -7.34 0.20 14.65
N VAL A 169 -8.20 0.73 15.53
CA VAL A 169 -9.35 1.57 15.14
C VAL A 169 -8.86 2.71 14.24
N LYS A 170 -9.39 2.82 13.02
CA LYS A 170 -8.97 3.87 12.08
C LYS A 170 -9.45 5.23 12.56
N THR A 171 -8.55 6.01 13.16
CA THR A 171 -8.79 7.40 13.58
C THR A 171 -7.98 8.36 12.72
N ALA A 172 -8.40 9.63 12.65
CA ALA A 172 -7.65 10.65 11.92
C ALA A 172 -6.22 10.85 12.46
N ALA A 173 -5.99 10.62 13.76
CA ALA A 173 -4.64 10.66 14.34
C ALA A 173 -3.76 9.51 13.84
N ARG A 174 -4.32 8.29 13.79
CA ARG A 174 -3.61 7.09 13.32
C ARG A 174 -3.34 7.17 11.81
N ALA A 175 -4.29 7.69 11.02
CA ALA A 175 -4.07 7.96 9.60
C ALA A 175 -2.92 8.96 9.37
N ARG A 176 -2.92 10.09 10.11
CA ARG A 176 -1.81 11.06 10.06
C ARG A 176 -0.46 10.45 10.46
N LEU A 177 -0.44 9.61 11.50
CA LEU A 177 0.76 8.89 11.90
C LEU A 177 1.27 7.97 10.78
N ALA A 178 0.39 7.17 10.18
CA ALA A 178 0.77 6.31 9.06
C ALA A 178 1.30 7.14 7.86
N HIS A 179 0.65 8.26 7.53
CA HIS A 179 1.10 9.17 6.48
C HIS A 179 2.48 9.77 6.74
N SER A 180 2.82 10.07 8.01
CA SER A 180 4.17 10.57 8.35
C SER A 180 5.29 9.57 8.04
N TYR A 181 4.98 8.27 7.92
CA TYR A 181 5.95 7.27 7.50
C TYR A 181 6.11 7.18 5.97
N ILE A 182 5.10 7.57 5.21
CA ILE A 182 5.13 7.52 3.74
C ILE A 182 6.07 8.62 3.22
N ASN A 183 5.79 9.86 3.61
CA ASN A 183 6.52 11.05 3.19
C ASN A 183 6.94 11.87 4.43
N PRO A 184 7.98 11.43 5.15
CA PRO A 184 8.45 12.16 6.32
C PRO A 184 9.11 13.48 5.90
N MET A 185 8.91 14.52 6.72
CA MET A 185 9.77 15.71 6.65
C MET A 185 11.22 15.30 6.92
N MET A 186 12.17 15.89 6.19
CA MET A 186 13.60 15.56 6.30
C MET A 186 14.10 15.65 7.74
N GLU A 187 13.74 16.70 8.46
CA GLU A 187 14.16 16.94 9.84
C GLU A 187 13.65 15.86 10.81
N VAL A 188 12.47 15.30 10.50
CA VAL A 188 11.86 14.22 11.29
C VAL A 188 12.54 12.89 10.97
N ARG A 189 12.79 12.60 9.68
CA ARG A 189 13.52 11.40 9.24
C ARG A 189 14.94 11.36 9.80
N ASP A 190 15.60 12.51 9.89
CA ASP A 190 16.96 12.63 10.44
C ASP A 190 17.03 12.33 11.96
N GLN A 191 15.89 12.23 12.64
CA GLN A 191 15.80 11.82 14.04
C GLN A 191 15.33 10.38 14.22
N TRP A 192 14.97 9.69 13.14
CA TRP A 192 14.49 8.32 13.22
C TRP A 192 15.60 7.34 13.60
N ASP A 193 15.22 6.38 14.44
CA ASP A 193 16.02 5.22 14.77
C ASP A 193 15.64 4.02 13.88
N LEU A 194 16.29 2.88 14.14
CA LEU A 194 16.04 1.63 13.44
C LEU A 194 14.57 1.18 13.47
N GLN A 195 13.89 1.34 14.61
CA GLN A 195 12.51 0.90 14.75
C GLN A 195 11.60 1.70 13.80
N GLN A 196 11.90 2.98 13.60
CA GLN A 196 11.12 3.88 12.74
C GLN A 196 11.36 3.54 11.27
N PHE A 197 12.59 3.18 10.89
CA PHE A 197 12.88 2.67 9.53
C PHE A 197 12.18 1.34 9.26
N ILE A 198 12.15 0.43 10.25
CA ILE A 198 11.39 -0.83 10.14
C ILE A 198 9.90 -0.52 9.96
N LEU A 199 9.32 0.34 10.80
CA LEU A 199 7.91 0.71 10.72
C LEU A 199 7.55 1.31 9.36
N ARG A 200 8.39 2.17 8.80
CA ARG A 200 8.20 2.72 7.45
C ARG A 200 8.07 1.63 6.40
N PHE A 201 8.96 0.64 6.41
CA PHE A 201 8.89 -0.49 5.48
C PHE A 201 7.59 -1.27 5.63
N LEU A 202 7.22 -1.62 6.87
CA LEU A 202 6.02 -2.43 7.16
C LEU A 202 4.74 -1.69 6.75
N ILE A 203 4.62 -0.40 7.09
CA ILE A 203 3.45 0.44 6.80
C ILE A 203 3.26 0.61 5.29
N CYS A 204 4.31 1.00 4.56
CA CYS A 204 4.21 1.23 3.12
C CYS A 204 3.86 -0.07 2.37
N SER A 205 4.46 -1.19 2.78
CA SER A 205 4.19 -2.50 2.19
C SER A 205 2.75 -2.97 2.46
N GLU A 206 2.24 -2.74 3.68
CA GLU A 206 0.88 -3.10 4.06
C GLU A 206 -0.17 -2.22 3.37
N MET A 207 0.09 -0.92 3.26
CA MET A 207 -0.77 0.00 2.51
C MET A 207 -0.91 -0.45 1.05
N TRP A 208 0.19 -0.88 0.42
CA TRP A 208 0.14 -1.48 -0.90
C TRP A 208 -0.65 -2.79 -0.94
N ARG A 209 -0.45 -3.68 0.04
CA ARG A 209 -1.17 -4.96 0.12
C ARG A 209 -2.69 -4.78 0.20
N GLN A 210 -3.14 -3.74 0.91
CA GLN A 210 -4.57 -3.44 1.10
C GLN A 210 -5.22 -2.72 -0.09
N GLN A 211 -4.46 -2.28 -1.10
CA GLN A 211 -5.03 -1.70 -2.32
C GLN A 211 -5.87 -2.73 -3.08
N LYS A 212 -7.05 -2.36 -3.59
CA LYS A 212 -7.86 -3.29 -4.39
C LYS A 212 -7.34 -3.34 -5.82
N THR A 213 -6.32 -4.18 -5.98
CA THR A 213 -5.83 -4.59 -7.30
C THR A 213 -6.48 -5.92 -7.68
N PRO A 214 -6.51 -6.29 -8.97
CA PRO A 214 -6.87 -7.65 -9.39
C PRO A 214 -6.04 -8.78 -8.74
N ARG A 215 -4.96 -8.46 -8.01
CA ARG A 215 -4.08 -9.41 -7.32
C ARG A 215 -4.29 -9.44 -5.81
N SER A 216 -5.05 -8.51 -5.23
CA SER A 216 -5.14 -8.35 -3.77
C SER A 216 -5.63 -9.61 -3.07
N GLU A 217 -6.50 -10.39 -3.73
CA GLU A 217 -6.98 -11.69 -3.24
C GLU A 217 -5.84 -12.70 -3.02
N ASN A 218 -4.85 -12.70 -3.92
CA ASN A 218 -3.70 -13.58 -3.83
C ASN A 218 -2.72 -13.17 -2.72
N TRP A 219 -2.85 -11.95 -2.19
CA TRP A 219 -2.03 -11.42 -1.09
C TRP A 219 -2.74 -11.43 0.25
N LYS A 220 -3.96 -11.98 0.33
CA LYS A 220 -4.69 -12.09 1.58
C LYS A 220 -4.00 -13.08 2.52
N ILE A 221 -3.61 -12.58 3.68
CA ILE A 221 -3.17 -13.34 4.83
C ILE A 221 -4.28 -13.17 5.87
N GLY A 222 -4.83 -14.28 6.36
CA GLY A 222 -6.12 -14.31 7.06
C GLY A 222 -6.15 -13.63 8.44
N SER A 223 -5.01 -13.31 9.04
CA SER A 223 -4.95 -12.68 10.36
C SER A 223 -3.96 -11.52 10.42
N ARG A 224 -4.25 -10.53 11.28
CA ARG A 224 -3.34 -9.39 11.54
C ARG A 224 -1.97 -9.85 12.03
N GLU A 225 -1.92 -10.83 12.92
CA GLU A 225 -0.66 -11.42 13.41
C GLU A 225 0.08 -12.15 12.29
N GLY A 226 -0.66 -12.83 11.41
CA GLY A 226 -0.12 -13.45 10.21
C GLY A 226 0.57 -12.43 9.30
N VAL A 227 -0.09 -11.30 9.04
CA VAL A 227 0.48 -10.18 8.27
C VAL A 227 1.73 -9.64 8.97
N GLY A 228 1.67 -9.38 10.28
CA GLY A 228 2.82 -8.91 11.05
C GLY A 228 4.02 -9.84 10.91
N ASN A 229 3.82 -11.14 11.11
CA ASN A 229 4.87 -12.16 10.97
C ASN A 229 5.43 -12.23 9.55
N PHE A 230 4.57 -12.22 8.54
CA PHE A 230 4.97 -12.24 7.15
C PHE A 230 5.81 -11.02 6.78
N MET A 231 5.34 -9.81 7.12
CA MET A 231 6.02 -8.57 6.77
C MET A 231 7.38 -8.45 7.44
N THR A 232 7.49 -8.85 8.72
CA THR A 232 8.80 -8.89 9.41
C THR A 232 9.73 -9.95 8.83
N ALA A 233 9.21 -11.12 8.47
CA ALA A 233 10.00 -12.18 7.82
C ALA A 233 10.49 -11.74 6.44
N MET A 234 9.66 -11.00 5.69
CA MET A 234 10.02 -10.43 4.39
C MET A 234 11.15 -9.40 4.52
N LEU A 235 11.08 -8.48 5.48
CA LEU A 235 12.16 -7.52 5.70
C LEU A 235 13.47 -8.22 6.09
N PHE A 236 13.39 -9.22 6.97
CA PHE A 236 14.53 -10.04 7.34
C PHE A 236 15.14 -10.75 6.14
N HIS A 237 14.30 -11.39 5.31
CA HIS A 237 14.71 -12.06 4.08
C HIS A 237 15.42 -11.11 3.11
N TYR A 238 14.89 -9.91 2.91
CA TYR A 238 15.53 -8.92 2.06
C TYR A 238 16.88 -8.44 2.58
N LYS A 239 17.05 -8.25 3.90
CA LYS A 239 18.35 -7.94 4.48
C LYS A 239 19.38 -9.04 4.19
N LEU A 240 18.98 -10.32 4.31
CA LEU A 240 19.87 -11.44 3.99
C LEU A 240 20.25 -11.46 2.50
N MET A 241 19.28 -11.26 1.61
CA MET A 241 19.52 -11.15 0.17
C MET A 241 20.46 -9.98 -0.16
N TRP A 242 20.31 -8.85 0.52
CA TRP A 242 21.19 -7.70 0.37
C TRP A 242 22.64 -8.03 0.76
N GLN A 243 22.84 -8.68 1.91
CA GLN A 243 24.16 -9.14 2.35
C GLN A 243 24.80 -10.15 1.36
N GLN A 244 23.97 -10.93 0.67
CA GLN A 244 24.37 -11.87 -0.38
C GLN A 244 24.53 -11.23 -1.77
N LYS A 245 24.46 -9.90 -1.87
CA LYS A 245 24.57 -9.15 -3.14
C LYS A 245 23.59 -9.67 -4.20
N CYS A 246 22.35 -9.92 -3.81
CA CYS A 246 21.31 -10.40 -4.71
C CYS A 246 20.66 -9.29 -5.53
N PHE A 247 20.94 -8.01 -5.24
CA PHE A 247 20.26 -6.88 -5.86
C PHE A 247 21.21 -5.97 -6.64
N ASP A 248 20.68 -5.41 -7.71
CA ASP A 248 21.24 -4.25 -8.42
C ASP A 248 20.38 -3.00 -8.12
N ILE A 249 20.97 -1.82 -8.28
CA ILE A 249 20.29 -0.53 -8.08
C ILE A 249 20.27 0.25 -9.39
N ASP A 250 19.06 0.55 -9.87
CA ASP A 250 18.83 1.34 -11.06
C ASP A 250 18.33 2.75 -10.74
N PHE A 251 18.77 3.72 -11.54
CA PHE A 251 18.28 5.10 -11.48
C PHE A 251 17.00 5.28 -12.30
N ILE A 252 15.94 5.77 -11.66
CA ILE A 252 14.67 6.06 -12.33
C ILE A 252 14.57 7.54 -12.68
N ARG A 253 15.29 7.93 -13.74
CA ARG A 253 15.39 9.33 -14.16
C ARG A 253 14.09 9.95 -14.68
N THR A 254 13.10 9.12 -15.07
CA THR A 254 11.83 9.59 -15.65
C THR A 254 10.68 8.63 -15.30
N ASN A 255 9.45 9.13 -15.32
CA ASN A 255 8.24 8.32 -15.10
C ASN A 255 8.10 7.18 -16.12
N HIS A 256 8.61 7.36 -17.34
CA HIS A 256 8.63 6.29 -18.34
C HIS A 256 9.52 5.10 -17.91
N VAL A 257 10.65 5.36 -17.24
CA VAL A 257 11.50 4.29 -16.71
C VAL A 257 10.75 3.55 -15.60
N TRP A 258 10.04 4.28 -14.73
CA TRP A 258 9.20 3.67 -13.69
C TRP A 258 8.08 2.82 -14.28
N ASP A 259 7.41 3.30 -15.33
CA ASP A 259 6.39 2.54 -16.05
C ASP A 259 6.92 1.22 -16.63
N ARG A 260 8.18 1.20 -17.07
CA ARG A 260 8.83 -0.04 -17.53
C ARG A 260 9.07 -1.03 -16.41
N VAL A 261 9.45 -0.57 -15.22
CA VAL A 261 9.61 -1.43 -14.03
C VAL A 261 8.28 -2.14 -13.73
N TRP A 262 7.20 -1.37 -13.68
CA TRP A 262 5.85 -1.93 -13.53
C TRP A 262 5.50 -2.91 -14.65
N ASP A 263 5.74 -2.56 -15.91
CA ASP A 263 5.42 -3.45 -17.03
C ASP A 263 6.23 -4.74 -17.01
N LEU A 264 7.50 -4.71 -16.56
CA LEU A 264 8.33 -5.90 -16.36
C LEU A 264 7.77 -6.78 -15.26
N TRP A 265 7.40 -6.19 -14.11
CA TRP A 265 6.74 -6.91 -13.02
C TRP A 265 5.45 -7.59 -13.49
N LEU A 266 4.63 -6.89 -14.28
CA LEU A 266 3.38 -7.43 -14.82
C LEU A 266 3.58 -8.56 -15.82
N ARG A 267 4.65 -8.52 -16.62
CA ARG A 267 5.03 -9.63 -17.50
C ARG A 267 5.57 -10.82 -16.71
N LYS A 268 6.33 -10.56 -15.64
CA LYS A 268 6.87 -11.61 -14.75
C LYS A 268 5.76 -12.34 -14.01
N TYR A 269 4.70 -11.62 -13.64
CA TYR A 269 3.54 -12.17 -12.94
C TYR A 269 2.27 -11.87 -13.72
N PRO A 270 1.90 -12.60 -14.79
CA PRO A 270 0.61 -12.39 -15.45
C PRO A 270 -0.55 -12.64 -14.46
N LEU A 271 -1.70 -12.00 -14.71
CA LEU A 271 -2.95 -12.39 -14.04
C LEU A 271 -3.35 -13.77 -14.59
N GLY A 272 -3.77 -14.68 -13.73
CA GLY A 272 -4.29 -15.99 -14.16
C GLY A 272 -5.55 -15.82 -15.03
N ASP A 273 -5.80 -16.77 -15.92
CA ASP A 273 -7.05 -16.78 -16.71
C ASP A 273 -8.26 -16.93 -15.76
N SER A 274 -9.41 -16.36 -16.14
CA SER A 274 -10.66 -16.43 -15.36
C SER A 274 -11.20 -17.86 -15.17
N SER A 275 -10.55 -18.87 -15.75
CA SER A 275 -10.80 -20.30 -15.52
C SER A 275 -9.95 -20.90 -14.39
N GLU A 276 -8.95 -20.18 -13.88
CA GLU A 276 -8.20 -20.53 -12.66
C GLU A 276 -8.90 -20.00 -11.40
N VAL A 277 -10.23 -19.92 -11.40
CA VAL A 277 -10.99 -19.82 -10.16
C VAL A 277 -11.01 -21.23 -9.59
N VAL A 278 -9.99 -21.57 -8.80
CA VAL A 278 -10.13 -22.65 -7.82
C VAL A 278 -11.36 -22.28 -7.02
N ASP A 279 -12.32 -23.20 -7.02
CA ASP A 279 -13.65 -23.05 -6.42
C ASP A 279 -13.56 -22.35 -5.07
N GLY A 280 -14.60 -21.55 -4.77
CA GLY A 280 -14.72 -20.71 -3.58
C GLY A 280 -14.76 -21.43 -2.23
N GLU A 281 -13.84 -22.37 -1.99
CA GLU A 281 -13.47 -22.80 -0.66
C GLU A 281 -12.66 -21.69 -0.01
N VAL A 282 -13.37 -20.92 0.80
CA VAL A 282 -12.84 -19.99 1.79
C VAL A 282 -11.67 -20.67 2.49
N PHE A 283 -10.45 -20.24 2.18
CA PHE A 283 -9.21 -20.68 2.83
C PHE A 283 -9.38 -20.63 4.35
N GLN A 284 -9.53 -21.79 4.98
CA GLN A 284 -9.56 -21.89 6.43
C GLN A 284 -8.12 -22.04 6.94
N LEU A 285 -7.68 -21.06 7.74
CA LEU A 285 -6.39 -21.08 8.40
C LEU A 285 -6.36 -22.20 9.46
N ARG A 286 -5.16 -22.73 9.75
CA ARG A 286 -4.89 -23.78 10.74
C ARG A 286 -5.31 -23.46 12.19
N ASP A 287 -5.77 -22.24 12.46
CA ASP A 287 -6.20 -21.76 13.78
C ASP A 287 -7.73 -21.63 13.94
N HIS A 288 -8.54 -22.17 13.01
CA HIS A 288 -9.99 -22.26 13.22
C HIS A 288 -10.34 -23.35 14.25
N ILE A 289 -10.10 -23.06 15.52
CA ILE A 289 -11.07 -23.42 16.56
C ILE A 289 -12.19 -22.40 16.40
N GLU A 290 -13.39 -22.89 16.06
CA GLU A 290 -14.60 -22.07 15.95
C GLU A 290 -14.87 -21.36 17.29
N LYS A 291 -14.36 -20.14 17.42
CA LYS A 291 -14.73 -19.24 18.50
C LYS A 291 -15.97 -18.46 18.06
N THR A 292 -16.95 -18.43 18.94
CA THR A 292 -18.19 -17.66 18.74
C THR A 292 -17.90 -16.15 18.68
N GLU A 293 -18.79 -15.36 18.08
CA GLU A 293 -18.66 -13.89 18.01
C GLU A 293 -18.34 -13.27 19.39
N GLN A 294 -18.91 -13.81 20.47
CA GLN A 294 -18.68 -13.35 21.83
C GLN A 294 -17.26 -13.66 22.36
N GLU A 295 -16.66 -14.77 21.94
CA GLU A 295 -15.29 -15.16 22.30
C GLU A 295 -14.25 -14.37 21.49
N VAL A 296 -14.56 -14.05 20.24
CA VAL A 296 -13.76 -13.11 19.42
C VAL A 296 -13.84 -11.69 20.01
N LEU A 297 -15.02 -11.26 20.50
CA LEU A 297 -15.22 -9.99 21.19
C LEU A 297 -14.44 -9.88 22.51
N ASN A 298 -14.29 -11.00 23.24
CA ASN A 298 -13.54 -11.04 24.49
C ASN A 298 -12.01 -11.09 24.28
N ASP A 299 -11.53 -11.73 23.21
CA ASP A 299 -10.10 -11.83 22.90
C ASP A 299 -9.57 -10.64 22.08
N VAL A 300 -10.42 -10.04 21.25
CA VAL A 300 -10.07 -8.96 20.32
C VAL A 300 -11.18 -7.93 20.39
N GLY A 301 -11.02 -6.90 21.24
CA GLY A 301 -11.95 -5.78 21.29
C GLY A 301 -12.18 -5.20 19.89
N TYR A 302 -13.34 -5.55 19.32
CA TYR A 302 -14.04 -4.97 18.17
C TYR A 302 -13.18 -4.56 16.93
N LEU A 303 -13.22 -5.39 15.88
CA LEU A 303 -12.80 -5.05 14.52
C LEU A 303 -14.00 -4.73 13.62
N GLY A 304 -14.13 -3.46 13.22
CA GLY A 304 -14.65 -3.08 11.92
C GLY A 304 -16.15 -2.76 11.81
N GLY A 305 -16.50 -1.49 12.02
CA GLY A 305 -17.67 -0.85 11.41
C GLY A 305 -17.21 0.25 10.45
N ILE A 306 -17.64 0.17 9.19
CA ILE A 306 -17.49 1.22 8.18
C ILE A 306 -18.23 2.46 8.69
N GLY A 307 -17.51 3.42 9.26
CA GLY A 307 -18.03 4.74 9.63
C GLY A 307 -17.48 5.79 8.69
N GLN A 308 -18.36 6.58 8.08
CA GLN A 308 -17.97 7.80 7.37
C GLN A 308 -17.24 8.71 8.36
N CYS A 309 -16.16 9.34 7.89
CA CYS A 309 -15.45 10.37 8.64
C CYS A 309 -16.25 11.68 8.53
N ASP A 310 -17.47 11.73 9.08
CA ASP A 310 -18.19 12.97 9.30
C ASP A 310 -18.08 13.40 10.78
N GLU A 311 -17.99 14.71 11.00
CA GLU A 311 -17.79 15.33 12.31
C GLU A 311 -19.03 15.24 13.23
N THR A 312 -19.92 14.28 12.98
CA THR A 312 -21.20 14.12 13.65
C THR A 312 -21.33 12.73 14.26
N TYR A 313 -20.45 12.40 15.21
CA TYR A 313 -20.72 11.29 16.12
C TYR A 313 -20.92 11.81 17.54
N ASN A 314 -22.19 11.87 17.94
CA ASN A 314 -22.59 12.13 19.31
C ASN A 314 -22.18 10.95 20.19
N LEU A 315 -21.52 11.29 21.31
CA LEU A 315 -21.14 10.37 22.36
C LEU A 315 -22.38 9.63 22.88
N ILE A 316 -22.47 8.32 22.68
CA ILE A 316 -23.36 7.50 23.52
C ILE A 316 -22.59 7.24 24.81
N GLN A 317 -22.92 8.05 25.82
CA GLN A 317 -22.63 7.78 27.22
C GLN A 317 -23.18 6.39 27.59
N GLY A 318 -22.29 5.54 28.10
CA GLY A 318 -22.63 4.22 28.60
C GLY A 318 -21.58 3.70 29.57
N TYR A 319 -21.55 4.32 30.76
CA TYR A 319 -21.10 3.73 32.04
C TYR A 319 -19.80 2.91 32.05
N LEU A 320 -18.69 3.54 32.44
CA LEU A 320 -17.74 2.92 33.36
C LEU A 320 -17.97 3.52 34.74
N GLY A 321 -18.29 2.65 35.68
CA GLY A 321 -18.55 2.99 37.07
C GLY A 321 -17.36 3.68 37.73
N LYS A 322 -17.71 4.70 38.51
CA LYS A 322 -17.03 5.24 39.70
C LYS A 322 -15.54 4.87 39.88
N GLY A 323 -14.70 5.86 39.63
CA GLY A 323 -13.43 6.10 40.30
C GLY A 323 -13.18 7.61 40.29
N GLU A 324 -13.35 8.25 41.44
CA GLU A 324 -13.36 9.70 41.66
C GLU A 324 -12.03 10.42 41.32
N PRO A 325 -12.06 11.78 41.21
CA PRO A 325 -11.14 12.58 40.41
C PRO A 325 -9.88 13.03 41.16
N LEU A 326 -8.82 13.32 40.41
CA LEU A 326 -7.82 14.30 40.86
C LEU A 326 -8.12 15.64 40.19
N VAL A 327 -8.49 16.58 41.06
CA VAL A 327 -8.76 17.99 40.83
C VAL A 327 -7.43 18.72 40.58
N GLU A 328 -7.49 19.68 39.65
CA GLU A 328 -6.58 20.81 39.34
C GLU A 328 -5.06 20.57 39.20
#